data_AF-A0A8T5UQQ6-F1
#
_entry.id   AF-A0A8T5UQQ6-F1
#
_cell.length_a   1.000
_cell.length_b   1.000
_cell.length_c   1.000
_cell.angle_alpha   90.00
_cell.angle_beta   90.00
_cell.angle_gamma   90.00
#
_symmetry.space_group_name_H-M   'P 1'
#
loop_
_entity.id
_entity.type
_entity.pdbx_description
1 polymer ?
#
loop_
_entity_poly.entity_id
_entity_poly.type
_entity_poly.pdbx_seq_one_letter_code
_entity_poly.pdbx_strand_id
1 'polypeptide(L)'
;PMDLEVHNLDPTPQVDRYSEEDCSRPNYTCESNALVQMIPMGTIILIYVFIAGGASMLLRNVANEKQNRMIEILMTSVDPSQMFTGKIIGLGIASLIPTLVWVGTSFALLQVGGGTLNLPQEFTLPLSFLIGWLFFFMLGYALYASLMAGVGALAPNLKEANQAIGLIMLPMVIGYMLS
;
A
#
# COMPACT_ATOMS: atom_id res chain seq x y z
N PRO A 1 -64.85 -16.54 -49.79
CA PRO A 1 -63.57 -15.83 -49.99
C PRO A 1 -62.80 -15.92 -48.67
N MET A 2 -61.69 -16.66 -48.69
CA MET A 2 -60.74 -16.74 -47.59
C MET A 2 -59.86 -15.49 -47.64
N ASP A 3 -59.95 -14.65 -46.60
CA ASP A 3 -58.94 -13.63 -46.32
C ASP A 3 -58.35 -13.98 -44.94
N LEU A 4 -57.29 -14.80 -44.98
CA LEU A 4 -56.30 -14.90 -43.92
C LEU A 4 -55.26 -13.83 -44.21
N GLU A 5 -54.99 -12.90 -43.28
CA GLU A 5 -53.60 -12.56 -42.95
C GLU A 5 -53.50 -11.76 -41.63
N VAL A 6 -52.74 -12.35 -40.68
CA VAL A 6 -51.94 -11.79 -39.56
C VAL A 6 -52.60 -10.73 -38.65
N HIS A 7 -53.03 -11.08 -37.45
CA HIS A 7 -52.14 -11.22 -36.28
C HIS A 7 -51.26 -9.98 -36.05
N ASN A 8 -51.89 -8.93 -35.53
CA ASN A 8 -51.19 -7.93 -34.73
C ASN A 8 -51.53 -8.22 -33.28
N LEU A 9 -50.73 -9.09 -32.65
CA LEU A 9 -50.56 -8.99 -31.21
C LEU A 9 -50.07 -7.57 -30.94
N ASP A 10 -50.84 -6.84 -30.15
CA ASP A 10 -50.33 -5.74 -29.35
C ASP A 10 -49.02 -6.22 -28.70
N PRO A 11 -47.87 -5.58 -28.97
CA PRO A 11 -46.62 -6.04 -28.40
C PRO A 11 -46.75 -5.96 -26.88
N THR A 12 -46.66 -7.12 -26.25
CA THR A 12 -46.26 -7.29 -24.85
C THR A 12 -45.29 -6.19 -24.45
N PRO A 13 -45.37 -5.64 -23.22
CA PRO A 13 -44.39 -4.66 -22.78
C PRO A 13 -43.02 -5.29 -22.99
N GLN A 14 -42.24 -4.72 -23.91
CA GLN A 14 -40.85 -5.11 -24.09
C GLN A 14 -40.21 -4.74 -22.76
N VAL A 15 -40.02 -5.75 -21.92
CA VAL A 15 -39.13 -5.67 -20.77
C VAL A 15 -37.77 -5.50 -21.39
N ASP A 16 -37.42 -4.24 -21.64
CA ASP A 16 -36.15 -3.88 -22.22
C ASP A 16 -35.06 -4.46 -21.33
N ARG A 17 -34.27 -5.24 -22.04
CA ARG A 17 -33.36 -6.25 -21.57
C ARG A 17 -32.12 -5.53 -21.06
N TYR A 18 -31.97 -5.52 -19.72
CA TYR A 18 -30.73 -5.24 -18.97
C TYR A 18 -30.15 -3.81 -19.02
N SER A 19 -30.19 -3.20 -17.83
CA SER A 19 -29.09 -2.42 -17.25
C SER A 19 -28.94 -0.95 -17.65
N GLU A 20 -29.97 -0.15 -17.37
CA GLU A 20 -29.69 1.18 -16.84
C GLU A 20 -29.54 0.99 -15.32
N GLU A 21 -28.31 0.83 -14.85
CA GLU A 21 -28.01 0.76 -13.41
C GLU A 21 -28.51 2.05 -12.76
N ASP A 22 -29.62 1.94 -12.05
CA ASP A 22 -30.23 3.04 -11.34
C ASP A 22 -29.34 3.40 -10.12
N CYS A 23 -28.35 4.27 -10.34
CA CYS A 23 -27.36 4.73 -9.35
C CYS A 23 -27.93 5.68 -8.29
N SER A 24 -29.25 5.83 -8.22
CA SER A 24 -29.93 6.72 -7.27
C SER A 24 -30.05 6.14 -5.86
N ARG A 25 -29.59 4.90 -5.62
CA ARG A 25 -29.64 4.26 -4.30
C ARG A 25 -28.26 4.26 -3.64
N PRO A 26 -28.16 4.58 -2.34
CA PRO A 26 -26.91 4.94 -1.65
C PRO A 26 -25.94 3.77 -1.37
N ASN A 27 -26.01 2.66 -2.12
CA ASN A 27 -25.21 1.46 -1.85
C ASN A 27 -24.85 0.63 -3.11
N TYR A 28 -25.04 1.15 -4.32
CA TYR A 28 -24.66 0.43 -5.54
C TYR A 28 -23.52 1.16 -6.25
N THR A 29 -22.41 0.47 -6.43
CA THR A 29 -21.25 0.93 -7.21
C THR A 29 -21.56 0.74 -8.68
N CYS A 30 -22.20 1.74 -9.31
CA CYS A 30 -22.37 1.76 -10.75
C CYS A 30 -21.02 1.87 -11.44
N GLU A 31 -20.85 1.06 -12.48
CA GLU A 31 -19.66 0.93 -13.33
C GLU A 31 -18.36 1.33 -12.62
N SER A 32 -17.82 0.41 -11.80
CA SER A 32 -16.52 0.63 -11.20
C SER A 32 -15.48 0.69 -12.32
N ASN A 33 -15.13 1.91 -12.73
CA ASN A 33 -13.91 2.18 -13.47
C ASN A 33 -12.80 1.38 -12.78
N ALA A 34 -12.16 0.46 -13.50
CA ALA A 34 -11.07 -0.36 -12.96
C ALA A 34 -10.00 0.49 -12.26
N LEU A 35 -9.88 1.75 -12.68
CA LEU A 35 -9.04 2.79 -12.09
C LEU A 35 -9.39 3.13 -10.63
N VAL A 36 -10.67 3.20 -10.25
CA VAL A 36 -11.11 3.50 -8.87
C VAL A 36 -10.82 2.34 -7.93
N GLN A 37 -10.98 1.11 -8.41
CA GLN A 37 -10.67 -0.09 -7.63
C GLN A 37 -9.15 -0.31 -7.47
N MET A 38 -8.36 0.14 -8.44
CA MET A 38 -6.89 0.02 -8.41
C MET A 38 -6.22 0.97 -7.42
N ILE A 39 -6.83 2.12 -7.10
CA ILE A 39 -6.27 3.11 -6.17
C ILE A 39 -6.03 2.54 -4.76
N PRO A 40 -7.04 2.00 -4.04
CA PRO A 40 -6.82 1.47 -2.69
C PRO A 40 -5.84 0.29 -2.69
N MET A 41 -5.92 -0.62 -3.65
CA MET A 41 -4.94 -1.72 -3.81
C MET A 41 -3.50 -1.19 -3.98
N GLY A 42 -3.32 -0.18 -4.85
CA GLY A 42 -2.04 0.46 -5.08
C GLY A 42 -1.49 1.17 -3.83
N THR A 43 -2.34 1.84 -3.06
CA THR A 43 -1.90 2.51 -1.83
C THR A 43 -1.39 1.52 -0.79
N ILE A 44 -2.05 0.37 -0.62
CA ILE A 44 -1.62 -0.67 0.33
C ILE A 44 -0.27 -1.27 -0.08
N ILE A 45 -0.09 -1.59 -1.37
CA ILE A 45 1.19 -2.06 -1.90
C ILE A 45 2.31 -1.04 -1.66
N LEU A 46 2.05 0.24 -1.95
CA LEU A 46 3.06 1.27 -1.82
C LEU A 46 3.51 1.43 -0.37
N ILE A 47 2.57 1.48 0.58
CA ILE A 47 2.88 1.54 2.01
C ILE A 47 3.78 0.38 2.41
N TYR A 48 3.43 -0.84 1.98
CA TYR A 48 4.24 -2.03 2.24
C TYR A 48 5.67 -1.90 1.67
N VAL A 49 5.82 -1.48 0.42
CA VAL A 49 7.13 -1.33 -0.23
C VAL A 49 7.99 -0.29 0.50
N PHE A 50 7.41 0.83 0.96
CA PHE A 50 8.16 1.84 1.71
C PHE A 50 8.57 1.36 3.11
N ILE A 51 7.70 0.64 3.81
CA ILE A 51 8.02 0.02 5.10
C ILE A 51 9.15 -1.00 4.94
N ALA A 52 8.98 -1.95 4.01
CA ALA A 52 9.94 -3.00 3.75
C ALA A 52 11.28 -2.44 3.26
N GLY A 53 11.25 -1.42 2.41
CA GLY A 53 12.42 -0.70 1.92
C GLY A 53 13.18 0.01 3.04
N GLY A 54 12.48 0.77 3.88
CA GLY A 54 13.07 1.49 5.02
C GLY A 54 13.74 0.56 6.02
N ALA A 55 13.10 -0.56 6.35
CA ALA A 55 13.66 -1.57 7.26
C ALA A 55 14.78 -2.41 6.61
N SER A 56 14.73 -2.67 5.30
CA SER A 56 15.84 -3.29 4.56
C SER A 56 17.09 -2.39 4.57
N MET A 57 16.88 -1.08 4.51
CA MET A 57 17.95 -0.10 4.64
C MET A 57 18.55 -0.11 6.05
N LEU A 58 17.73 -0.26 7.10
CA LEU A 58 18.21 -0.45 8.48
C LEU A 58 19.14 -1.66 8.59
N LEU A 59 18.74 -2.84 8.09
CA LEU A 59 19.57 -4.05 8.09
C LEU A 59 20.94 -3.81 7.44
N ARG A 60 20.97 -3.12 6.29
CA ARG A 60 22.22 -2.80 5.60
C ARG A 60 23.10 -1.85 6.41
N ASN A 61 22.52 -0.84 7.04
CA ASN A 61 23.25 0.06 7.91
C ASN A 61 23.86 -0.69 9.09
N VAL A 62 23.12 -1.58 9.75
CA VAL A 62 23.60 -2.36 10.90
C VAL A 62 24.68 -3.36 10.49
N ALA A 63 24.50 -4.03 9.35
CA ALA A 63 25.48 -4.98 8.82
C ALA A 63 26.78 -4.29 8.39
N ASN A 64 26.68 -3.14 7.71
CA ASN A 64 27.85 -2.31 7.37
C ASN A 64 28.51 -1.74 8.62
N GLU A 65 27.73 -1.36 9.64
CA GLU A 65 28.28 -0.94 10.92
C GLU A 65 28.99 -2.06 11.65
N LYS A 66 28.49 -3.30 11.64
CA LYS A 66 29.20 -4.43 12.24
C LYS A 66 30.58 -4.62 11.60
N GLN A 67 30.67 -4.43 10.28
CA GLN A 67 31.91 -4.52 9.53
C GLN A 67 32.85 -3.33 9.81
N ASN A 68 32.33 -2.11 9.83
CA ASN A 68 33.10 -0.91 10.15
C ASN A 68 33.45 -0.79 11.64
N ARG A 69 32.63 -1.32 12.55
CA ARG A 69 32.83 -1.29 14.01
C ARG A 69 34.05 -2.10 14.43
N MET A 70 34.44 -3.13 13.66
CA MET A 70 35.73 -3.81 13.86
C MET A 70 36.92 -2.86 13.64
N ILE A 71 36.79 -1.89 12.73
CA ILE A 71 37.78 -0.83 12.47
C ILE A 71 37.63 0.33 13.48
N GLU A 72 36.40 0.68 13.87
CA GLU A 72 36.06 1.85 14.71
C GLU A 72 36.27 1.63 16.22
N ILE A 73 36.12 0.40 16.74
CA ILE A 73 36.41 0.06 18.15
C ILE A 73 37.88 0.31 18.51
N LEU A 74 38.79 0.32 17.53
CA LEU A 74 40.18 0.74 17.74
C LEU A 74 40.32 2.26 17.99
N MET A 75 39.28 3.06 17.74
CA MET A 75 39.39 4.51 17.64
C MET A 75 38.33 5.31 18.42
N THR A 76 37.15 4.78 18.78
CA THR A 76 36.11 5.61 19.46
C THR A 76 35.34 4.88 20.57
N SER A 77 35.17 5.57 21.70
CA SER A 77 34.36 5.16 22.85
C SER A 77 33.01 5.88 22.84
N VAL A 78 32.03 5.30 22.15
CA VAL A 78 30.62 5.72 22.27
C VAL A 78 29.76 4.50 22.59
N ASP A 79 28.79 4.69 23.47
CA ASP A 79 27.87 3.64 23.88
C ASP A 79 26.98 3.15 22.71
N PRO A 80 27.00 1.84 22.36
CA PRO A 80 26.36 1.31 21.16
C PRO A 80 24.82 1.38 21.12
N SER A 81 24.16 1.44 22.27
CA SER A 81 22.70 1.33 22.39
C SER A 81 21.98 2.61 21.93
N GLN A 82 22.52 3.78 22.27
CA GLN A 82 21.92 5.07 21.90
C GLN A 82 22.01 5.33 20.38
N MET A 83 23.09 4.90 19.76
CA MET A 83 23.29 4.99 18.31
C MET A 83 22.27 4.16 17.53
N PHE A 84 21.94 2.97 18.06
CA PHE A 84 21.01 2.04 17.40
C PHE A 84 19.56 2.53 17.44
N THR A 85 19.09 3.04 18.59
CA THR A 85 17.73 3.59 18.71
C THR A 85 17.52 4.82 17.82
N GLY A 86 18.53 5.70 17.74
CA GLY A 86 18.48 6.86 16.85
C GLY A 86 18.32 6.48 15.38
N LYS A 87 18.96 5.39 14.93
CA LYS A 87 18.85 4.87 13.56
C LYS A 87 17.48 4.31 13.23
N ILE A 88 16.86 3.59 14.16
CA ILE A 88 15.51 3.04 13.96
C ILE A 88 14.51 4.19 13.78
N ILE A 89 14.56 5.18 14.67
CA ILE A 89 13.64 6.33 14.60
C ILE A 89 13.91 7.16 13.34
N GLY A 90 15.19 7.43 13.04
CA GLY A 90 15.59 8.23 11.88
C GLY A 90 15.17 7.59 10.55
N LEU A 91 15.40 6.28 10.37
CA LEU A 91 15.01 5.57 9.16
C LEU A 91 13.48 5.35 9.07
N GLY A 92 12.80 5.25 10.21
CA GLY A 92 11.34 5.25 10.27
C GLY A 92 10.75 6.58 9.77
N ILE A 93 11.28 7.71 10.23
CA ILE A 93 10.85 9.03 9.75
C ILE A 93 11.23 9.21 8.27
N ALA A 94 12.41 8.77 7.85
CA ALA A 94 12.85 8.88 6.45
C ALA A 94 11.94 8.12 5.48
N SER A 95 11.33 7.01 5.91
CA SER A 95 10.36 6.25 5.10
C SER A 95 8.93 6.82 5.18
N LEU A 96 8.59 7.60 6.21
CA LEU A 96 7.31 8.33 6.28
C LEU A 96 7.18 9.45 5.25
N ILE A 97 8.26 10.22 5.04
CA ILE A 97 8.27 11.38 4.13
C ILE A 97 7.77 11.02 2.72
N PRO A 98 8.39 10.07 1.99
CA PRO A 98 7.95 9.73 0.64
C PRO A 98 6.55 9.13 0.63
N THR A 99 6.17 8.38 1.66
CA THR A 99 4.83 7.75 1.71
C THR A 99 3.73 8.80 1.87
N LEU A 100 3.95 9.85 2.67
CA LEU A 100 3.03 10.98 2.79
C LEU A 100 2.91 11.77 1.48
N VAL A 101 4.03 12.04 0.82
CA VAL A 101 4.05 12.75 -0.48
C VAL A 101 3.25 11.97 -1.52
N TRP A 102 3.39 10.64 -1.56
CA TRP A 102 2.63 9.79 -2.47
C TRP A 102 1.14 9.78 -2.17
N VAL A 103 0.73 9.59 -0.91
CA VAL A 103 -0.69 9.63 -0.50
C VAL A 103 -1.32 10.98 -0.86
N GLY A 104 -0.62 12.08 -0.60
CA GLY A 104 -1.08 13.42 -0.97
C GLY A 104 -1.19 13.62 -2.48
N THR A 105 -0.24 13.09 -3.25
CA THR A 105 -0.24 13.17 -4.72
C THR A 105 -1.40 12.37 -5.31
N SER A 106 -1.66 11.14 -4.83
CA SER A 106 -2.80 10.32 -5.28
C SER A 106 -4.14 11.02 -5.00
N PHE A 107 -4.28 11.65 -3.83
CA PHE A 107 -5.48 12.42 -3.50
C PHE A 107 -5.64 13.65 -4.39
N ALA A 108 -4.56 14.42 -4.61
CA ALA A 108 -4.60 15.59 -5.48
C ALA A 108 -4.95 15.22 -6.93
N LEU A 109 -4.44 14.11 -7.44
CA LEU A 109 -4.77 13.57 -8.76
C LEU A 109 -6.26 13.23 -8.90
N LEU A 110 -6.87 12.67 -7.85
CA LEU A 110 -8.30 12.37 -7.84
C LEU A 110 -9.16 13.64 -7.88
N GLN A 111 -8.75 14.69 -7.15
CA GLN A 111 -9.46 15.96 -7.12
C GLN A 111 -9.38 16.71 -8.46
N VAL A 112 -8.23 16.69 -9.13
CA VAL A 112 -8.02 17.37 -10.43
C VAL A 112 -8.58 16.54 -11.59
N GLY A 113 -8.50 15.21 -11.51
CA GLY A 113 -8.97 14.27 -12.54
C GLY A 113 -10.45 13.88 -12.45
N GLY A 114 -11.15 14.29 -11.39
CA GLY A 114 -12.57 13.98 -11.17
C GLY A 114 -13.50 14.42 -12.31
N GLY A 115 -13.15 15.50 -13.03
CA GLY A 115 -13.94 16.02 -14.15
C GLY A 115 -13.76 15.28 -15.48
N THR A 116 -12.65 14.56 -15.69
CA THR A 116 -12.37 13.85 -16.95
C THR A 116 -12.71 12.36 -16.89
N LEU A 117 -12.83 11.80 -15.68
CA LEU A 117 -13.04 10.37 -15.42
C LEU A 117 -14.43 10.01 -14.89
N ASN A 118 -15.39 10.96 -14.90
CA ASN A 118 -16.77 10.74 -14.44
C ASN A 118 -16.84 10.05 -13.05
N LEU A 119 -15.99 10.52 -12.14
CA LEU A 119 -15.85 9.99 -10.79
C LEU A 119 -16.88 10.66 -9.87
N PRO A 120 -17.47 9.94 -8.89
CA PRO A 120 -18.25 10.58 -7.83
C PRO A 120 -17.33 11.58 -7.09
N GLN A 121 -17.61 12.88 -7.26
CA GLN A 121 -16.77 14.01 -6.82
C GLN A 121 -16.59 14.15 -5.30
N GLU A 122 -17.18 13.27 -4.50
CA GLU A 122 -17.27 13.39 -3.05
C GLU A 122 -16.35 12.41 -2.31
N PHE A 123 -15.18 12.07 -2.86
CA PHE A 123 -14.18 11.29 -2.12
C PHE A 123 -13.47 12.19 -1.09
N THR A 124 -14.12 12.42 0.04
CA THR A 124 -13.51 13.08 1.20
C THR A 124 -12.63 12.08 1.94
N LEU A 125 -11.34 12.39 2.13
CA LEU A 125 -10.49 11.62 3.05
C LEU A 125 -10.82 12.01 4.50
N PRO A 126 -11.48 11.15 5.29
CA PRO A 126 -11.73 11.46 6.68
C PRO A 126 -10.40 11.49 7.44
N LEU A 127 -10.25 12.42 8.38
CA LEU A 127 -9.03 12.55 9.19
C LEU A 127 -8.70 11.25 9.96
N SER A 128 -9.72 10.45 10.28
CA SER A 128 -9.58 9.12 10.88
C SER A 128 -8.76 8.15 10.02
N PHE A 129 -8.85 8.25 8.69
CA PHE A 129 -8.07 7.43 7.77
C PHE A 129 -6.58 7.77 7.87
N LEU A 130 -6.21 9.06 7.89
CA LEU A 130 -4.82 9.48 8.03
C LEU A 130 -4.21 9.07 9.37
N ILE A 131 -4.99 9.15 10.46
CA ILE A 131 -4.55 8.72 11.79
C ILE A 131 -4.35 7.20 11.82
N GLY A 132 -5.32 6.44 11.30
CA GLY A 132 -5.21 4.97 11.20
C GLY A 132 -4.04 4.53 10.33
N TRP A 133 -3.83 5.22 9.21
CA TRP A 133 -2.70 5.02 8.31
C TRP A 133 -1.35 5.25 9.00
N LEU A 134 -1.21 6.36 9.74
CA LEU A 134 0.01 6.68 10.49
C LEU A 134 0.28 5.63 11.58
N PHE A 135 -0.75 5.22 12.30
CA PHE A 135 -0.67 4.20 13.34
C PHE A 135 -0.23 2.85 12.76
N PHE A 136 -0.87 2.43 11.66
CA PHE A 136 -0.52 1.20 10.94
C PHE A 136 0.91 1.26 10.38
N PHE A 137 1.34 2.42 9.86
CA PHE A 137 2.70 2.61 9.39
C PHE A 137 3.72 2.43 10.52
N MET A 138 3.53 3.11 11.65
CA MET A 138 4.45 3.02 12.79
C MET A 138 4.54 1.58 13.33
N LEU A 139 3.39 0.92 13.46
CA LEU A 139 3.31 -0.46 13.97
C LEU A 139 3.92 -1.45 12.98
N GLY A 140 3.60 -1.30 11.68
CA GLY A 140 4.15 -2.12 10.61
C GLY A 140 5.66 -1.94 10.47
N TYR A 141 6.15 -0.70 10.53
CA TYR A 141 7.57 -0.39 10.53
C TYR A 141 8.28 -1.00 11.74
N ALA A 142 7.74 -0.86 12.96
CA ALA A 142 8.33 -1.43 14.16
C ALA A 142 8.43 -2.96 14.08
N LEU A 143 7.37 -3.63 13.62
CA LEU A 143 7.35 -5.08 13.44
C LEU A 143 8.40 -5.50 12.42
N TYR A 144 8.45 -4.85 11.25
CA TYR A 144 9.36 -5.22 10.18
C TYR A 144 10.83 -4.88 10.51
N ALA A 145 11.07 -3.77 11.21
CA ALA A 145 12.38 -3.41 11.74
C ALA A 145 12.89 -4.45 12.76
N SER A 146 12.01 -5.00 13.61
CA SER A 146 12.39 -6.04 14.56
C SER A 146 12.79 -7.35 13.87
N LEU A 147 12.05 -7.76 12.83
CA LEU A 147 12.39 -8.93 12.01
C LEU A 147 13.74 -8.74 11.30
N MET A 148 13.95 -7.57 10.71
CA MET A 148 15.21 -7.21 10.05
C MET A 148 16.37 -7.12 11.02
N ALA A 149 16.16 -6.60 12.24
CA ALA A 149 17.16 -6.59 13.29
C ALA A 149 17.53 -8.02 13.72
N GLY A 150 16.54 -8.91 13.86
CA GLY A 150 16.76 -10.33 14.13
C GLY A 150 17.58 -11.02 13.03
N VAL A 151 17.24 -10.78 11.77
CA VAL A 151 18.04 -11.26 10.62
C VAL A 151 19.45 -10.68 10.66
N GLY A 152 19.61 -9.39 10.97
CA GLY A 152 20.93 -8.75 11.09
C GLY A 152 21.78 -9.30 12.22
N ALA A 153 21.17 -9.82 13.29
CA ALA A 153 21.88 -10.49 14.37
C ALA A 153 22.32 -11.91 13.98
N LEU A 154 21.50 -12.64 13.22
CA LEU A 154 21.75 -14.04 12.83
C LEU A 154 22.62 -14.16 11.58
N ALA A 155 22.52 -13.21 10.64
CA ALA A 155 23.23 -13.29 9.37
C ALA A 155 24.72 -12.95 9.54
N PRO A 156 25.64 -13.82 9.06
CA PRO A 156 27.07 -13.55 9.09
C PRO A 156 27.49 -12.52 8.02
N ASN A 157 26.79 -12.48 6.89
CA ASN A 157 27.15 -11.65 5.73
C ASN A 157 25.92 -10.94 5.13
N LEU A 158 26.15 -9.77 4.52
CA LEU A 158 25.11 -8.98 3.84
C LEU A 158 24.41 -9.77 2.71
N LYS A 159 25.11 -10.71 2.08
CA LYS A 159 24.57 -11.56 1.02
C LYS A 159 23.48 -12.51 1.52
N GLU A 160 23.70 -13.14 2.66
CA GLU A 160 22.71 -14.02 3.32
C GLU A 160 21.56 -13.20 3.91
N ALA A 161 21.89 -12.04 4.48
CA ALA A 161 20.88 -11.10 4.99
C ALA A 161 19.91 -10.66 3.86
N ASN A 162 20.43 -10.34 2.67
CA ASN A 162 19.59 -9.99 1.52
C ASN A 162 18.73 -11.17 1.01
N GLN A 163 19.16 -12.42 1.15
CA GLN A 163 18.31 -13.59 0.85
C GLN A 163 17.18 -13.73 1.86
N ALA A 164 17.45 -13.47 3.14
CA ALA A 164 16.44 -13.46 4.19
C ALA A 164 15.40 -12.33 4.00
N ILE A 165 15.80 -11.18 3.45
CA ILE A 165 14.85 -10.11 3.07
C ILE A 165 13.78 -10.64 2.10
N GLY A 166 14.18 -11.42 1.10
CA GLY A 166 13.24 -12.01 0.13
C GLY A 166 12.28 -13.01 0.78
N LEU A 167 12.76 -13.80 1.74
CA LEU A 167 11.93 -14.75 2.49
C LEU A 167 10.94 -14.03 3.42
N ILE A 168 11.33 -12.92 4.04
CA ILE A 168 10.46 -12.11 4.90
C ILE A 168 9.34 -11.45 4.08
N MET A 169 9.60 -11.10 2.82
CA MET A 169 8.58 -10.50 1.95
C MET A 169 7.50 -11.50 1.48
N LEU A 170 7.83 -12.78 1.35
CA LEU A 170 6.90 -13.82 0.84
C LEU A 170 5.54 -13.90 1.57
N PRO A 171 5.47 -14.02 2.91
CA PRO A 171 4.18 -14.14 3.61
C PRO A 171 3.30 -12.89 3.46
N MET A 172 3.90 -11.70 3.32
CA MET A 172 3.17 -10.46 3.08
C MET A 172 2.55 -10.41 1.68
N VAL A 173 3.30 -10.83 0.66
CA VAL A 173 2.78 -10.88 -0.72
C VAL A 173 1.63 -11.89 -0.82
N ILE A 174 1.72 -13.02 -0.11
CA ILE A 174 0.62 -13.99 -0.04
C ILE A 174 -0.60 -13.36 0.64
N GLY A 175 -0.41 -12.62 1.74
CA GLY A 175 -1.50 -11.91 2.42
C GLY A 175 -2.21 -10.91 1.51
N TYR A 176 -1.46 -10.17 0.68
CA TYR A 176 -2.02 -9.26 -0.31
C TYR A 176 -2.74 -9.98 -1.46
N MET A 177 -2.20 -11.11 -1.95
CA MET A 177 -2.84 -11.87 -3.04
C MET A 177 -4.17 -12.52 -2.61
N LEU A 178 -4.38 -12.69 -1.30
CA LEU A 178 -5.60 -13.22 -0.72
C LEU A 178 -6.65 -12.14 -0.41
N SER A 179 -6.28 -10.85 -0.45
CA SER A 179 -7.16 -9.70 -0.15
C SER A 179 -7.72 -9.07 -1.41
#